data_AF-A0AAW4BN12-F1
#
_entry.id   AF-A0AAW4BN12-F1
#
_cell.length_a   1.000
_cell.length_b   1.000
_cell.length_c   1.000
_cell.angle_alpha   90.00
_cell.angle_beta   90.00
_cell.angle_gamma   90.00
#
_symmetry.space_group_name_H-M   'P 1'
#
loop_
_entity.id
_entity.type
_entity.pdbx_description
1 polymer ?
#
loop_
_entity_poly.entity_id
_entity_poly.type
_entity_poly.pdbx_seq_one_letter_code
_entity_poly.pdbx_strand_id
1 'polypeptide(L)'
;ANILYYRDFTFKISDFGLVKDLNEDRATLQTHISLGQMGSGRYVDQEVSSDRVPFTIRSDIYSIGQVISDIYGGRSASEPIRTIIEKCTKHFQDERYASVDDLLSAFSLAVK
;
A
#
# COMPACT_ATOMS: atom_id res chain seq x y z
N ALA A 1 11.32 -6.99 0.65
CA ALA A 1 11.32 -8.03 -0.37
C ALA A 1 10.15 -8.94 -0.06
N ASN A 2 8.95 -8.61 -0.55
CA ASN A 2 7.69 -9.24 -0.10
C ASN A 2 6.81 -9.68 -1.29
N ILE A 3 7.27 -9.43 -2.52
CA ILE A 3 6.60 -9.81 -3.76
C ILE A 3 7.53 -10.76 -4.51
N LEU A 4 7.06 -11.98 -4.78
CA LEU A 4 7.76 -12.99 -5.57
C LEU A 4 7.32 -12.88 -7.02
N TYR A 5 8.29 -12.99 -7.92
CA TYR A 5 8.07 -13.07 -9.37
C TYR A 5 8.32 -14.49 -9.86
N TYR A 6 7.35 -15.03 -10.61
CA TYR A 6 7.42 -16.35 -11.22
C TYR A 6 7.67 -16.25 -12.72
N ARG A 7 8.13 -17.35 -13.33
CA ARG A 7 8.52 -17.39 -14.76
C ARG A 7 7.34 -17.18 -15.73
N ASP A 8 6.12 -17.38 -15.26
CA ASP A 8 4.86 -17.21 -15.99
C ASP A 8 4.30 -15.78 -15.89
N PHE A 9 5.13 -14.81 -15.48
CA PHE A 9 4.72 -13.43 -15.20
C PHE A 9 3.71 -13.27 -14.05
N THR A 10 3.55 -14.30 -13.21
CA THR A 10 2.72 -14.23 -12.00
C THR A 10 3.51 -13.58 -10.86
N PHE A 11 2.85 -12.70 -10.11
CA PHE A 11 3.37 -12.10 -8.89
C PHE A 11 2.58 -12.61 -7.67
N LYS A 12 3.26 -12.93 -6.56
CA LYS A 12 2.61 -13.35 -5.29
C LYS A 12 3.22 -12.65 -4.08
N ILE A 13 2.38 -12.30 -3.11
CA ILE A 13 2.83 -11.82 -1.79
C ILE A 13 3.41 -13.02 -1.01
N SER A 14 4.53 -12.81 -0.33
CA SER A 14 5.30 -13.91 0.31
C SER A 14 5.60 -13.75 1.78
N ASP A 15 5.45 -12.54 2.32
CA ASP A 15 5.77 -12.27 3.71
C ASP A 15 4.54 -11.69 4.41
N PHE A 16 4.03 -12.46 5.37
CA PHE A 16 2.87 -12.11 6.20
C PHE A 16 3.25 -11.87 7.67
N GLY A 17 4.55 -11.73 7.97
CA GLY A 17 5.03 -11.57 9.35
C GLY A 17 4.53 -10.32 10.08
N LEU A 18 3.96 -9.36 9.35
CA LEU A 18 3.38 -8.12 9.89
C LEU A 18 1.86 -8.03 9.69
N VAL A 19 1.20 -9.09 9.19
CA VAL A 19 -0.25 -9.10 9.01
C VAL A 19 -0.96 -9.12 10.36
N LYS A 20 -2.05 -8.34 10.45
CA LYS A 20 -2.92 -8.26 11.62
C LYS A 20 -4.25 -8.92 11.32
N ASP A 21 -4.77 -9.65 12.31
CA ASP A 21 -6.15 -10.13 12.27
C ASP A 21 -7.12 -8.93 12.33
N LEU A 22 -8.19 -8.98 11.53
CA LEU A 22 -9.23 -7.94 11.49
C LEU A 22 -10.16 -7.98 12.71
N ASN A 23 -10.05 -9.00 13.57
CA ASN A 23 -10.84 -9.10 14.81
C ASN A 23 -10.22 -8.18 15.88
N GLU A 24 -10.96 -7.12 16.23
CA GLU A 24 -10.55 -6.06 17.16
C GLU A 24 -10.06 -6.56 18.52
N ASP A 25 -10.60 -7.69 19.01
CA ASP A 25 -10.25 -8.30 20.30
C ASP A 25 -8.79 -8.76 20.40
N ARG A 26 -8.08 -8.93 19.27
CA ARG A 26 -6.66 -9.29 19.22
C ARG A 26 -5.77 -8.21 18.58
N ALA A 27 -6.37 -7.18 17.99
CA ALA A 27 -5.65 -6.15 17.23
C ALA A 27 -4.94 -5.11 18.12
N THR A 28 -5.32 -5.01 19.40
CA THR A 28 -4.83 -4.01 20.35
C THR A 28 -3.44 -4.28 20.94
N LEU A 29 -2.82 -5.45 20.70
CA LEU A 29 -1.58 -5.83 21.40
C LEU A 29 -0.27 -5.58 20.63
N GLN A 30 -0.28 -5.09 19.40
CA GLN A 30 0.96 -4.87 18.62
C GLN A 30 1.03 -3.53 17.88
N THR A 31 0.34 -2.50 18.35
CA THR A 31 0.37 -1.14 17.76
C THR A 31 1.69 -0.38 17.99
N HIS A 32 2.71 -1.04 18.54
CA HIS A 32 4.04 -0.48 18.70
C HIS A 32 5.09 -1.39 18.04
N ILE A 33 4.83 -1.84 16.80
CA ILE A 33 5.93 -2.30 15.94
C ILE A 33 6.82 -1.09 15.77
N SER A 34 7.92 -1.07 16.52
CA SER A 34 8.90 0.01 16.54
C SER A 34 9.34 0.31 15.11
N LEU A 35 8.71 1.32 14.51
CA LEU A 35 8.99 1.86 13.18
C LEU A 35 10.45 2.30 13.03
N GLY A 36 11.18 2.44 14.15
CA GLY A 36 12.61 2.73 14.19
C GLY A 36 13.54 1.59 13.75
N GLN A 37 13.06 0.35 13.55
CA GLN A 37 13.95 -0.75 13.12
C GLN A 37 13.43 -1.66 12.02
N MET A 38 12.11 -1.68 11.73
CA MET A 38 11.60 -2.63 10.74
C MET A 38 10.41 -2.06 9.95
N GLY A 39 10.74 -1.43 8.82
CA GLY A 39 9.81 -0.94 7.82
C GLY A 39 10.60 -0.36 6.65
N SER A 40 10.24 -0.70 5.43
CA SER A 40 10.82 -0.04 4.26
C SER A 40 10.23 1.36 4.20
N GLY A 41 10.86 2.35 4.84
CA GLY A 41 10.26 3.64 5.20
C GLY A 41 9.50 4.40 4.10
N ARG A 42 9.79 4.16 2.81
CA ARG A 42 9.04 4.74 1.69
C ARG A 42 7.63 4.17 1.50
N TYR A 43 7.40 2.92 1.91
CA TYR A 43 6.11 2.22 1.74
C TYR A 43 5.22 2.37 2.97
N VAL A 44 5.72 2.95 4.07
CA VAL A 44 4.92 3.17 5.27
C VAL A 44 4.12 4.46 5.11
N ASP A 45 2.83 4.37 5.38
CA ASP A 45 1.93 5.52 5.44
C ASP A 45 2.41 6.56 6.46
N GLN A 46 2.48 7.82 6.04
CA GLN A 46 2.93 8.94 6.87
C GLN A 46 2.05 9.13 8.11
N GLU A 47 0.73 8.94 8.00
CA GLU A 47 -0.18 9.07 9.15
C GLU A 47 0.03 7.97 10.18
N VAL A 48 0.33 6.76 9.72
CA VAL A 48 0.70 5.64 10.59
C VAL A 48 2.08 5.88 11.21
N SER A 49 3.04 6.38 10.42
CA SER A 49 4.40 6.64 10.91
C SER A 49 4.47 7.74 11.98
N SER A 50 3.47 8.62 11.99
CA SER A 50 3.34 9.70 12.96
C SER A 50 2.57 9.27 14.21
N ASP A 51 2.26 7.98 14.36
CA ASP A 51 1.39 7.40 15.40
C ASP A 51 0.03 8.09 15.52
N ARG A 52 -0.46 8.72 14.44
CA ARG A 52 -1.73 9.45 14.44
C ARG A 52 -2.92 8.53 14.20
N VAL A 53 -2.70 7.44 13.47
CA VAL A 53 -3.76 6.54 12.99
C VAL A 53 -3.24 5.09 13.01
N PRO A 54 -4.06 4.08 13.38
CA PRO A 54 -3.68 2.68 13.26
C PRO A 54 -3.42 2.25 11.80
N PHE A 55 -2.79 1.10 11.62
CA PHE A 55 -2.71 0.43 10.32
C PHE A 55 -4.13 0.07 9.86
N THR A 56 -4.50 0.49 8.65
CA THR A 56 -5.80 0.26 8.02
C THR A 56 -5.63 -0.24 6.58
N ILE A 57 -6.73 -0.65 5.95
CA ILE A 57 -6.78 -0.93 4.49
C ILE A 57 -6.21 0.26 3.70
N ARG A 58 -6.43 1.50 4.13
CA ARG A 58 -5.95 2.69 3.43
C ARG A 58 -4.44 2.91 3.61
N SER A 59 -3.85 2.41 4.68
CA SER A 59 -2.38 2.36 4.84
C SER A 59 -1.73 1.30 3.94
N ASP A 60 -2.42 0.17 3.70
CA ASP A 60 -1.98 -0.82 2.71
C ASP A 60 -2.10 -0.26 1.28
N ILE A 61 -3.16 0.50 0.98
CA ILE A 61 -3.34 1.20 -0.30
C ILE A 61 -2.19 2.19 -0.58
N TYR A 62 -1.65 2.86 0.45
CA TYR A 62 -0.45 3.70 0.29
C TYR A 62 0.76 2.86 -0.11
N SER A 63 1.00 1.75 0.60
CA SER A 63 2.09 0.82 0.30
C SER A 63 1.99 0.32 -1.15
N ILE A 64 0.79 -0.05 -1.60
CA ILE A 64 0.50 -0.46 -2.97
C ILE A 64 0.78 0.68 -3.97
N GLY A 65 0.37 1.91 -3.66
CA GLY A 65 0.65 3.09 -4.49
C GLY A 65 2.15 3.30 -4.74
N GLN A 66 2.97 3.08 -3.72
CA GLN A 66 4.43 3.15 -3.84
C GLN A 66 5.00 2.01 -4.69
N VAL A 67 4.44 0.79 -4.59
CA VAL A 67 4.79 -0.32 -5.49
C VAL A 67 4.41 -0.01 -6.94
N ILE A 68 3.22 0.56 -7.18
CA ILE A 68 2.81 1.00 -8.52
C ILE A 68 3.76 2.08 -9.05
N SER A 69 4.18 3.01 -8.19
CA SER A 69 5.17 4.03 -8.54
C SER A 69 6.54 3.44 -8.92
N ASP A 70 7.02 2.43 -8.18
CA ASP A 70 8.28 1.76 -8.50
C ASP A 70 8.23 1.02 -9.86
N ILE A 71 7.07 0.46 -10.22
CA ILE A 71 6.90 -0.31 -11.47
C ILE A 71 6.59 0.61 -12.66
N TYR A 72 5.70 1.58 -12.49
CA TYR A 72 5.13 2.38 -13.58
C TYR A 72 5.43 3.88 -13.50
N GLY A 73 5.94 4.41 -12.39
CA GLY A 73 6.14 5.84 -12.12
C GLY A 73 7.30 6.52 -12.86
N GLY A 74 7.87 5.87 -13.88
CA GLY A 74 8.96 6.42 -14.69
C GLY A 74 8.54 7.64 -15.52
N ARG A 75 9.49 8.19 -16.30
CA ARG A 75 9.25 9.38 -17.15
C ARG A 75 8.11 9.19 -18.17
N SER A 76 7.82 7.96 -18.56
CA SER A 76 6.78 7.59 -19.51
C SER A 76 5.46 7.14 -18.87
N ALA A 77 5.28 7.34 -17.55
CA ALA A 77 4.02 7.00 -16.90
C ALA A 77 2.87 7.78 -17.53
N SER A 78 1.81 7.07 -17.92
CA SER A 78 0.59 7.70 -18.45
C SER A 78 -0.11 8.52 -17.37
N GLU A 79 -0.79 9.60 -17.76
CA GLU A 79 -1.53 10.46 -16.84
C GLU A 79 -2.54 9.69 -15.95
N PRO A 80 -3.28 8.67 -16.46
CA PRO A 80 -4.13 7.85 -15.60
C PRO A 80 -3.37 7.13 -14.48
N ILE A 81 -2.19 6.59 -14.78
CA ILE A 81 -1.36 5.90 -13.78
C ILE A 81 -0.79 6.89 -12.76
N ARG A 82 -0.35 8.07 -13.21
CA ARG A 82 0.09 9.15 -12.29
C ARG A 82 -1.02 9.54 -11.32
N THR A 83 -2.23 9.74 -11.84
CA THR A 83 -3.41 10.08 -11.03
C THR A 83 -3.72 9.01 -9.98
N ILE A 84 -3.60 7.72 -10.34
CA ILE A 84 -3.78 6.61 -9.41
C ILE A 84 -2.71 6.63 -8.31
N ILE A 85 -1.44 6.78 -8.69
CA ILE A 85 -0.33 6.86 -7.73
C ILE A 85 -0.57 8.02 -6.75
N GLU A 86 -0.88 9.22 -7.27
CA GLU A 86 -1.15 10.41 -6.46
C GLU A 86 -2.31 10.21 -5.49
N LYS A 87 -3.38 9.55 -5.94
CA LYS A 87 -4.54 9.23 -5.08
C LYS A 87 -4.18 8.21 -4.00
N CYS A 88 -3.41 7.17 -4.32
CA CYS A 88 -2.94 6.19 -3.34
C CYS A 88 -2.00 6.83 -2.30
N THR A 89 -1.17 7.79 -2.70
CA THR A 89 -0.16 8.42 -1.84
C THR A 89 -0.60 9.74 -1.23
N LYS A 90 -1.91 10.04 -1.18
CA LYS A 90 -2.43 11.22 -0.47
C LYS A 90 -2.03 11.21 0.99
N HIS A 91 -1.78 12.40 1.54
CA HIS A 91 -1.40 12.54 2.94
C HIS A 91 -2.48 11.97 3.85
N PHE A 92 -3.74 12.38 3.68
CA PHE A 92 -4.84 11.87 4.48
C PHE A 92 -5.42 10.56 3.92
N GLN A 93 -5.57 9.55 4.78
CA GLN A 93 -6.11 8.24 4.43
C GLN A 93 -7.50 8.36 3.80
N ASP A 94 -8.37 9.23 4.31
CA ASP A 94 -9.75 9.40 3.79
C ASP A 94 -9.82 9.92 2.35
N GLU A 95 -8.75 10.50 1.82
CA GLU A 95 -8.67 10.96 0.42
C GLU A 95 -8.23 9.85 -0.55
N ARG A 96 -7.79 8.69 -0.02
CA ARG A 96 -7.34 7.55 -0.83
C ARG A 96 -8.53 6.70 -1.27
N TYR A 97 -8.26 5.64 -2.03
CA TYR A 97 -9.28 4.63 -2.31
C TYR A 97 -9.78 3.99 -1.00
N ALA A 98 -11.08 3.71 -0.93
CA ALA A 98 -11.69 3.11 0.27
C ALA A 98 -11.42 1.61 0.36
N SER A 99 -11.25 0.94 -0.79
CA SER A 99 -11.00 -0.49 -0.90
C SER A 99 -9.95 -0.80 -1.96
N VAL A 100 -9.40 -2.02 -1.90
CA VAL A 100 -8.49 -2.55 -2.93
C VAL A 100 -9.25 -2.79 -4.24
N ASP A 101 -10.53 -3.13 -4.19
CA ASP A 101 -11.38 -3.32 -5.37
C ASP A 101 -11.57 -2.03 -6.18
N ASP A 102 -11.75 -0.89 -5.50
CA ASP A 102 -11.86 0.42 -6.16
C ASP A 102 -10.55 0.79 -6.87
N LEU A 103 -9.42 0.55 -6.20
CA LEU A 103 -8.09 0.75 -6.76
C LEU A 103 -7.87 -0.17 -7.98
N LEU A 104 -8.19 -1.45 -7.86
CA LEU A 104 -8.03 -2.42 -8.93
C LEU A 104 -8.89 -2.07 -10.15
N SER A 105 -10.12 -1.60 -9.92
CA SER A 105 -11.02 -1.16 -10.98
C SER A 105 -10.47 0.05 -11.72
N ALA A 106 -9.97 1.06 -11.00
CA ALA A 106 -9.35 2.23 -11.59
C ALA A 106 -8.07 1.88 -12.37
N PHE A 107 -7.21 1.03 -11.79
CA PHE A 107 -5.98 0.58 -12.41
C PHE A 107 -6.23 -0.23 -13.68
N SER A 108 -7.20 -1.13 -13.66
CA SER A 108 -7.59 -1.94 -14.84
C SER A 108 -8.12 -1.07 -15.98
N LEU A 109 -8.73 0.08 -15.69
CA LEU A 109 -9.15 1.04 -16.71
C LEU A 109 -7.96 1.85 -17.26
N ALA A 110 -6.99 2.19 -16.42
CA ALA A 110 -5.82 2.99 -16.78
C ALA A 110 -4.79 2.26 -17.66
N VAL A 111 -4.77 0.93 -17.61
CA VAL A 111 -3.83 0.07 -18.38
C VAL A 111 -4.43 -0.44 -19.69
N LYS A 112 -5.73 -0.21 -19.94
CA LYS A 112 -6.38 -0.47 -21.23
C LYS A 112 -6.02 0.61 -22.25
#